data_AF-X1DTE4-F1
#
_entry.id   AF-X1DTE4-F1
#
_cell.length_a   1.000
_cell.length_b   1.000
_cell.length_c   1.000
_cell.angle_alpha   90.00
_cell.angle_beta   90.00
_cell.angle_gamma   90.00
#
_symmetry.space_group_name_H-M   'P 1'
#
loop_
_entity.id
_entity.type
_entity.pdbx_description
1 polymer ?
#
loop_
_entity_poly.entity_id
_entity_poly.type
_entity_poly.pdbx_seq_one_letter_code
_entity_poly.pdbx_strand_id
1 'polypeptide(L)'
;MLEISSEKEYKEILKEQIEIARDNIDFNTFFLNESTSNLMIGPNIPPPIIAEIVNCPEKNNQAILRKVKHYIESGADIIDIGCVANKPYPDRVKEIVNLIRNKFNVLISVDSMEKSEILAAVDEGID
;
A
#
# COMPACT_ATOMS: atom_id res chain seq x y z
N MET A 1 -13.35 25.75 -12.54
CA MET A 1 -12.08 25.39 -11.90
C MET A 1 -11.08 25.26 -13.03
N LEU A 2 -10.12 26.18 -13.15
CA LEU A 2 -9.11 26.12 -14.21
C LEU A 2 -8.17 24.96 -13.84
N GLU A 3 -8.29 23.82 -14.53
CA GLU A 3 -7.16 22.89 -14.61
C GLU A 3 -5.99 23.71 -15.19
N ILE A 4 -4.98 23.94 -14.37
CA ILE A 4 -3.78 24.67 -14.78
C ILE A 4 -3.14 23.78 -15.86
N SER A 5 -2.82 24.36 -17.02
CA SER A 5 -2.31 23.64 -18.21
C SER A 5 -1.26 22.56 -17.89
N SER A 6 -0.43 22.80 -16.87
CA SER A 6 0.63 21.91 -16.39
C SER A 6 0.13 20.62 -15.73
N GLU A 7 -1.01 20.61 -15.05
CA GLU A 7 -1.53 19.38 -14.41
C GLU A 7 -2.02 18.39 -15.47
N LYS A 8 -2.68 18.90 -16.50
CA LYS A 8 -3.11 18.07 -17.63
C LYS A 8 -1.91 17.49 -18.37
N GLU A 9 -0.93 18.33 -18.67
CA GLU A 9 0.33 17.92 -19.31
C GLU A 9 1.07 16.87 -18.48
N TYR A 10 1.17 17.07 -17.16
CA TYR A 10 1.75 16.09 -16.25
C TYR A 10 1.03 14.74 -16.31
N LYS A 11 -0.32 14.74 -16.29
CA LYS A 11 -1.12 13.51 -16.38
C LYS A 11 -0.92 12.78 -17.71
N GLU A 12 -0.79 13.52 -18.81
CA GLU A 12 -0.53 12.94 -20.13
C GLU A 12 0.87 12.28 -20.19
N ILE A 13 1.91 12.99 -19.71
CA ILE A 13 3.28 12.45 -19.62
C ILE A 13 3.31 11.22 -18.72
N LEU A 14 2.70 11.29 -17.53
CA LEU A 14 2.66 10.17 -16.60
C LEU A 14 1.99 8.94 -17.22
N LYS A 15 0.88 9.14 -17.92
CA LYS A 15 0.19 8.06 -18.62
C LYS A 15 1.08 7.42 -19.67
N GLU A 16 1.78 8.20 -20.49
CA GLU A 16 2.72 7.71 -21.49
C GLU A 16 3.87 6.90 -20.84
N GLN A 17 4.46 7.42 -19.75
CA GLN A 17 5.53 6.70 -19.04
C GLN A 17 5.06 5.38 -18.43
N ILE A 18 3.81 5.31 -17.93
CA ILE A 18 3.23 4.06 -17.42
C ILE A 18 3.03 3.04 -18.55
N GLU A 19 2.53 3.45 -19.73
CA GLU A 19 2.39 2.52 -20.87
C GLU A 19 3.75 2.02 -21.34
N ILE A 20 4.76 2.90 -21.44
CA ILE A 20 6.14 2.49 -21.76
C ILE A 20 6.66 1.50 -20.71
N ALA A 21 6.42 1.73 -19.42
CA ALA A 21 6.82 0.83 -18.36
C ALA A 21 6.15 -0.56 -18.47
N ARG A 22 4.86 -0.59 -18.85
CA ARG A 22 4.12 -1.85 -19.08
C ARG A 22 4.65 -2.65 -20.25
N ASP A 23 5.06 -1.98 -21.33
CA ASP A 23 5.62 -2.65 -22.50
C ASP A 23 7.06 -3.13 -22.27
N ASN A 24 7.74 -2.63 -21.24
CA ASN A 24 9.14 -2.91 -20.92
C ASN A 24 9.34 -3.47 -19.51
N ILE A 25 8.49 -4.42 -19.09
CA ILE A 25 8.64 -5.10 -17.80
C ILE A 25 9.97 -5.87 -17.77
N ASP A 26 10.76 -5.60 -16.75
CA ASP A 26 12.06 -6.21 -16.53
C ASP A 26 12.40 -6.29 -15.03
N PHE A 27 13.67 -6.50 -14.69
CA PHE A 27 14.10 -6.58 -13.30
C PHE A 27 13.95 -5.24 -12.54
N ASN A 28 14.04 -4.11 -13.22
CA ASN A 28 13.95 -2.77 -12.62
C ASN A 28 12.56 -2.14 -12.76
N THR A 29 11.70 -2.72 -13.60
CA THR A 29 10.34 -2.24 -13.89
C THR A 29 9.35 -3.38 -13.76
N PHE A 30 8.59 -3.41 -12.67
CA PHE A 30 7.68 -4.52 -12.36
C PHE A 30 6.46 -4.04 -11.56
N PHE A 31 5.40 -4.85 -11.58
CA PHE A 31 4.24 -4.65 -10.72
C PHE A 31 4.50 -5.23 -9.33
N LEU A 32 4.05 -4.52 -8.29
CA LEU A 32 4.24 -4.99 -6.91
C LEU A 32 3.34 -6.20 -6.61
N ASN A 33 2.05 -6.10 -6.92
CA ASN A 33 1.11 -7.24 -6.90
C ASN A 33 -0.06 -7.01 -7.86
N GLU A 34 0.02 -7.58 -9.06
CA GLU A 34 -0.97 -7.44 -10.14
C GLU A 34 -2.37 -7.99 -9.79
N SER A 35 -2.45 -8.90 -8.81
CA SER A 35 -3.74 -9.46 -8.39
C SER A 35 -4.58 -8.45 -7.58
N THR A 36 -3.92 -7.50 -6.91
CA THR A 36 -4.56 -6.52 -6.03
C THR A 36 -4.51 -5.09 -6.62
N SER A 37 -3.42 -4.74 -7.32
CA SER A 37 -3.16 -3.37 -7.78
C SER A 37 -2.34 -3.31 -9.07
N ASN A 38 -2.54 -2.23 -9.84
CA ASN A 38 -1.73 -1.91 -11.01
C ASN A 38 -0.50 -1.06 -10.66
N LEU A 39 -0.09 -1.01 -9.39
CA LEU A 39 1.07 -0.24 -8.94
C LEU A 39 2.36 -0.86 -9.48
N MET A 40 3.12 -0.05 -10.22
CA MET A 40 4.42 -0.43 -10.76
C MET A 40 5.54 0.32 -10.02
N ILE A 41 6.71 -0.32 -9.95
CA ILE A 41 7.96 0.30 -9.52
C ILE A 41 8.87 0.37 -10.75
N GLY A 42 9.47 1.53 -11.02
CA GLY A 42 10.35 1.73 -12.17
C GLY A 42 10.99 3.13 -12.20
N PRO A 43 12.04 3.34 -13.01
CA PRO A 43 12.86 4.55 -12.98
C PRO A 43 12.17 5.83 -13.48
N ASN A 44 11.19 5.72 -14.38
CA ASN A 44 10.54 6.87 -15.04
C ASN A 44 9.08 7.08 -14.60
N ILE A 45 8.65 6.40 -13.54
CA ILE A 45 7.33 6.57 -12.93
C ILE A 45 7.50 7.10 -11.50
N PRO A 46 6.49 7.78 -10.93
CA PRO A 46 6.57 8.29 -9.57
C PRO A 46 6.85 7.17 -8.56
N PRO A 47 7.65 7.42 -7.52
CA PRO A 47 7.85 6.45 -6.47
C PRO A 47 6.53 6.18 -5.73
N PRO A 48 6.27 4.94 -5.30
CA PRO A 48 5.08 4.63 -4.52
C PRO A 48 5.14 5.30 -3.14
N ILE A 49 3.99 5.76 -2.67
CA ILE A 49 3.84 6.35 -1.34
C ILE A 49 3.30 5.30 -0.37
N ILE A 50 4.11 4.99 0.64
CA ILE A 50 3.76 4.07 1.73
C ILE A 50 3.36 4.89 2.96
N ALA A 51 2.16 4.67 3.48
CA ALA A 51 1.65 5.37 4.66
C ALA A 51 1.48 4.42 5.85
N GLU A 52 2.25 4.66 6.91
CA GLU A 52 2.27 3.82 8.10
C GLU A 52 1.15 4.19 9.11
N ILE A 53 0.48 3.16 9.61
CA ILE A 53 -0.33 3.24 10.84
C ILE A 53 0.51 2.77 12.03
N VAL A 54 1.21 3.70 12.69
CA VAL A 54 2.06 3.41 13.86
C VAL A 54 1.29 2.70 14.97
N ASN A 55 1.86 1.63 15.53
CA ASN A 55 1.25 0.79 16.58
C ASN A 55 -0.17 0.34 16.20
N CYS A 56 -0.34 -0.14 14.96
CA CYS A 56 -1.63 -0.53 14.40
C CYS A 56 -2.37 -1.58 15.26
N PRO A 57 -1.72 -2.66 15.76
CA PRO A 57 -2.40 -3.70 16.54
C PRO A 57 -3.11 -3.20 17.80
N GLU A 58 -2.60 -2.14 18.44
CA GLU A 58 -3.19 -1.56 19.65
C GLU A 58 -4.39 -0.65 19.37
N LYS A 59 -4.67 -0.32 18.10
CA LYS A 59 -5.82 0.51 17.74
C LYS A 59 -7.06 -0.35 17.55
N ASN A 60 -8.21 0.23 17.91
CA ASN A 60 -9.50 -0.38 17.58
C ASN A 60 -9.79 -0.30 16.07
N ASN A 61 -10.66 -1.19 15.58
CA ASN A 61 -11.00 -1.30 14.16
C ASN A 61 -11.45 0.03 13.53
N GLN A 62 -12.26 0.81 14.24
CA GLN A 62 -12.76 2.08 13.69
C GLN A 62 -11.64 3.11 13.49
N ALA A 63 -10.67 3.17 14.42
CA ALA A 63 -9.52 4.05 14.29
C ALA A 63 -8.61 3.66 13.12
N ILE A 64 -8.39 2.34 12.92
CA ILE A 64 -7.64 1.80 11.78
C ILE A 64 -8.32 2.20 10.47
N LEU A 65 -9.61 1.90 10.32
CA LEU A 65 -10.36 2.21 9.08
C LEU A 65 -10.39 3.71 8.76
N ARG A 66 -10.50 4.57 9.76
CA ARG A 66 -10.42 6.03 9.56
C ARG A 66 -9.05 6.45 9.02
N LYS A 67 -7.95 5.89 9.55
CA LYS A 67 -6.59 6.18 9.09
C LYS A 67 -6.35 5.66 7.67
N VAL A 68 -6.73 4.40 7.40
CA VAL A 68 -6.63 3.82 6.05
C VAL A 68 -7.33 4.70 5.03
N LYS A 69 -8.60 5.04 5.30
CA LYS A 69 -9.37 5.93 4.42
C LYS A 69 -8.66 7.26 4.20
N HIS A 70 -8.24 7.91 5.29
CA HIS A 70 -7.55 9.20 5.21
C HIS A 70 -6.26 9.13 4.39
N TYR A 71 -5.46 8.07 4.55
CA TYR A 71 -4.20 7.91 3.82
C TYR A 71 -4.43 7.63 2.34
N ILE A 72 -5.41 6.79 1.98
CA ILE A 72 -5.81 6.57 0.58
C ILE A 72 -6.28 7.89 -0.04
N GLU A 73 -7.14 8.65 0.64
CA GLU A 73 -7.62 9.97 0.17
C GLU A 73 -6.50 11.01 0.08
N SER A 74 -5.38 10.79 0.77
CA SER A 74 -4.19 11.64 0.73
C SER A 74 -3.15 11.19 -0.31
N GLY A 75 -3.41 10.10 -1.05
CA GLY A 75 -2.53 9.60 -2.11
C GLY A 75 -1.57 8.49 -1.71
N ALA A 76 -1.85 7.75 -0.62
CA ALA A 76 -1.07 6.55 -0.30
C ALA A 76 -1.39 5.41 -1.27
N ASP A 77 -0.35 4.82 -1.85
CA ASP A 77 -0.44 3.63 -2.71
C ASP A 77 -0.44 2.33 -1.90
N ILE A 78 0.24 2.35 -0.74
CA ILE A 78 0.40 1.21 0.17
C ILE A 78 0.11 1.65 1.60
N ILE A 79 -0.65 0.84 2.33
CA ILE A 79 -0.85 1.00 3.77
C ILE A 79 0.10 0.08 4.52
N ASP A 80 0.93 0.65 5.37
CA ASP A 80 1.85 -0.12 6.21
C ASP A 80 1.31 -0.29 7.63
N ILE A 81 1.25 -1.53 8.08
CA ILE A 81 0.80 -1.93 9.42
C ILE A 81 2.03 -1.98 10.33
N GLY A 82 2.36 -0.85 10.95
CA GLY A 82 3.43 -0.75 11.95
C GLY A 82 3.07 -1.51 13.23
N CYS A 83 3.76 -2.63 13.48
CA CYS A 83 3.59 -3.46 14.67
C CYS A 83 4.35 -2.90 15.88
N VAL A 84 4.08 -3.45 17.07
CA VAL A 84 4.67 -2.95 18.32
C VAL A 84 5.90 -3.77 18.69
N ALA A 85 7.05 -3.10 18.80
CA ALA A 85 8.29 -3.76 19.19
C ALA A 85 8.20 -4.47 20.54
N ASN A 86 8.73 -5.69 20.62
CA ASN A 86 8.76 -6.55 21.82
C ASN A 86 7.37 -6.92 22.39
N LYS A 87 6.30 -6.79 21.60
CA LYS A 87 4.94 -7.14 22.02
C LYS A 87 4.16 -7.72 20.83
N PRO A 88 4.32 -9.01 20.54
CA PRO A 88 3.73 -9.63 19.36
C PRO A 88 2.20 -9.78 19.47
N TYR A 89 1.52 -9.55 18.35
CA TYR A 89 0.08 -9.65 18.15
C TYR A 89 -0.30 -10.41 16.86
N PRO A 90 0.16 -11.66 16.66
CA PRO A 90 -0.04 -12.37 15.38
C PRO A 90 -1.51 -12.50 14.98
N ASP A 91 -2.39 -12.89 15.91
CA ASP A 91 -3.83 -13.03 15.62
C ASP A 91 -4.46 -11.68 15.23
N ARG A 92 -4.04 -10.60 15.90
CA ARG A 92 -4.52 -9.25 15.62
C ARG A 92 -4.08 -8.77 14.24
N VAL A 93 -2.86 -9.12 13.81
CA VAL A 93 -2.39 -8.81 12.45
C VAL A 93 -3.30 -9.47 11.42
N LYS A 94 -3.67 -10.76 11.60
CA LYS A 94 -4.62 -11.44 10.72
C LYS A 94 -5.95 -10.71 10.62
N GLU A 95 -6.50 -10.31 11.77
CA GLU A 95 -7.74 -9.56 11.84
C GLU A 95 -7.65 -8.23 11.10
N ILE A 96 -6.53 -7.51 11.23
CA ILE A 96 -6.34 -6.19 10.60
C ILE A 96 -6.18 -6.31 9.09
N VAL A 97 -5.38 -7.26 8.59
CA VAL A 97 -5.22 -7.50 7.15
C VAL A 97 -6.59 -7.77 6.51
N ASN A 98 -7.36 -8.71 7.08
CA ASN A 98 -8.72 -9.01 6.63
C ASN A 98 -9.66 -7.81 6.74
N LEU A 99 -9.59 -7.05 7.84
CA LEU A 99 -10.42 -5.86 8.05
C LEU A 99 -10.21 -4.82 6.94
N ILE A 100 -8.96 -4.60 6.54
CA ILE A 100 -8.59 -3.62 5.50
C ILE A 100 -9.01 -4.16 4.12
N ARG A 101 -8.62 -5.39 3.77
CA ARG A 101 -8.96 -6.01 2.47
C ARG A 101 -10.47 -6.05 2.21
N ASN A 102 -11.28 -6.31 3.23
CA ASN A 102 -12.74 -6.35 3.10
C ASN A 102 -13.38 -4.99 2.81
N LYS A 103 -12.64 -3.88 2.94
CA LYS A 103 -13.19 -2.52 2.85
C LYS A 103 -12.48 -1.63 1.82
N PHE A 104 -11.25 -1.94 1.47
CA PHE A 104 -10.43 -1.11 0.59
C PHE A 104 -9.66 -1.99 -0.41
N ASN A 105 -9.58 -1.52 -1.65
CA ASN A 105 -8.72 -2.09 -2.66
C ASN A 105 -7.38 -1.34 -2.66
N VAL A 106 -6.49 -1.72 -1.76
CA VAL A 106 -5.17 -1.10 -1.55
C VAL A 106 -4.14 -2.18 -1.22
N LEU A 107 -2.89 -1.94 -1.56
CA LEU A 107 -1.79 -2.80 -1.12
C LEU A 107 -1.52 -2.61 0.36
N ILE A 108 -1.17 -3.69 1.04
CA ILE A 108 -0.95 -3.72 2.48
C ILE A 108 0.43 -4.32 2.74
N SER A 109 1.24 -3.58 3.50
CA SER A 109 2.53 -4.02 4.05
C SER A 109 2.40 -4.25 5.56
N VAL A 110 3.26 -5.11 6.12
CA VAL A 110 3.39 -5.32 7.57
C VAL A 110 4.83 -5.06 7.97
N ASP A 111 5.03 -4.05 8.83
CA ASP A 111 6.30 -3.76 9.47
C ASP A 111 6.32 -4.39 10.87
N SER A 112 7.12 -5.46 11.02
CA SER A 112 7.29 -6.18 12.28
C SER A 112 8.68 -6.80 12.39
N MET A 113 9.20 -6.84 13.62
CA MET A 113 10.41 -7.58 13.98
C MET A 113 10.12 -9.01 14.49
N GLU A 114 8.84 -9.37 14.63
CA GLU A 114 8.39 -10.63 15.21
C GLU A 114 7.99 -11.62 14.11
N LYS A 115 8.70 -12.74 14.02
CA LYS A 115 8.45 -13.77 13.00
C LYS A 115 7.00 -14.26 12.98
N SER A 116 6.35 -14.35 14.14
CA SER A 116 4.96 -14.82 14.24
C SER A 116 3.98 -13.87 13.59
N GLU A 117 4.20 -12.55 13.66
CA GLU A 117 3.36 -11.54 13.00
C GLU A 117 3.55 -11.55 11.49
N ILE A 118 4.80 -11.69 11.01
CA ILE A 118 5.10 -11.80 9.58
C ILE A 118 4.43 -13.04 8.98
N LEU A 119 4.58 -14.21 9.62
CA LEU A 119 3.94 -15.44 9.16
C LEU A 119 2.41 -15.32 9.19
N ALA A 120 1.86 -14.70 10.23
CA ALA A 120 0.44 -14.46 10.33
C ALA A 120 -0.10 -13.58 9.19
N ALA A 121 0.64 -12.55 8.79
CA ALA A 121 0.31 -11.71 7.64
C ALA A 121 0.39 -12.50 6.32
N VAL A 122 1.44 -13.31 6.13
CA VAL A 122 1.61 -14.16 4.94
C VAL A 122 0.46 -15.17 4.79
N ASP A 123 -0.01 -15.78 5.88
CA ASP A 123 -1.15 -16.70 5.86
C ASP A 123 -2.43 -16.04 5.33
N GLU A 124 -2.59 -14.74 5.55
CA GLU A 124 -3.74 -13.93 5.06
C GLU A 124 -3.49 -13.29 3.69
N GLY A 125 -2.40 -13.69 3.02
CA GLY A 125 -2.04 -13.18 1.70
C GLY A 125 -1.72 -11.69 1.71
N ILE A 126 -0.91 -11.23 2.67
CA ILE A 126 -0.28 -9.89 2.61
C ILE A 126 0.42 -9.68 1.25
N ASP A 127 0.50 -8.42 0.78
CA ASP A 127 1.11 -8.08 -0.51
C ASP A 127 2.64 -8.12 -0.49
#